data_AF-A0A9E4KV03-F1
#
_entry.id   AF-A0A9E4KV03-F1
#
_cell.length_a   1.000
_cell.length_b   1.000
_cell.length_c   1.000
_cell.angle_alpha   90.00
_cell.angle_beta   90.00
_cell.angle_gamma   90.00
#
_symmetry.space_group_name_H-M   'P 1'
#
loop_
_entity.id
_entity.type
_entity.pdbx_description
1 polymer ?
#
loop_
_entity_poly.entity_id
_entity_poly.type
_entity_poly.pdbx_seq_one_letter_code
_entity_poly.pdbx_strand_id
1 'polypeptide(L)'
;WMEAEGIATLIADGEGWAAQALMDWARDGRVDVVQYDIFSHGFSNWLRTGALLDEWGVRAAPHHYGRHLGNYVSGHLATALRGFTFVEWDEATTPGIDASAYRVDNGHVVIPDAPGFGLKLEDAVFRQAVADGGFELLS
;
A
#
# COMPACT_ATOMS: atom_id res chain seq x y z
N TRP A 1 10.99 -27.42 -5.66
CA TRP A 1 10.62 -27.74 -7.05
C TRP A 1 11.02 -26.61 -7.98
N MET A 2 10.48 -25.38 -7.86
CA MET A 2 10.87 -24.24 -8.73
C MET A 2 12.38 -24.03 -8.83
N GLU A 3 13.11 -24.06 -7.70
CA GLU A 3 14.57 -23.98 -7.69
C GLU A 3 15.23 -25.13 -8.46
N ALA A 4 14.74 -26.36 -8.29
CA ALA A 4 15.24 -27.54 -9.00
C ALA A 4 14.99 -27.46 -10.52
N GLU A 5 13.94 -26.76 -10.94
CA GLU A 5 13.61 -26.49 -12.33
C GLU A 5 14.23 -25.18 -12.87
N GLY A 6 15.01 -24.46 -12.04
CA GLY A 6 15.64 -23.19 -12.43
C GLY A 6 14.65 -22.05 -12.72
N ILE A 7 13.44 -22.09 -12.13
CA ILE A 7 12.41 -21.06 -12.31
C ILE A 7 12.63 -19.93 -11.30
N ALA A 8 12.95 -18.73 -11.79
CA ALA A 8 13.27 -17.55 -10.98
C ALA A 8 12.06 -16.65 -10.63
N THR A 9 10.85 -17.19 -10.68
CA THR A 9 9.61 -16.45 -10.37
C THR A 9 9.41 -16.35 -8.85
N LEU A 10 9.09 -15.15 -8.36
CA LEU A 10 8.76 -14.93 -6.95
C LEU A 10 7.34 -15.43 -6.62
N ILE A 11 7.16 -15.95 -5.41
CA ILE A 11 5.85 -16.28 -4.83
C ILE A 11 5.37 -15.11 -3.97
N ALA A 12 4.22 -14.54 -4.34
CA ALA A 12 3.59 -13.45 -3.64
C ALA A 12 2.21 -13.87 -3.11
N ASP A 13 1.90 -13.52 -1.86
CA ASP A 13 0.62 -13.86 -1.22
C ASP A 13 0.31 -12.88 -0.06
N GLY A 14 -0.96 -12.75 0.33
CA GLY A 14 -1.36 -12.00 1.53
C GLY A 14 -2.60 -11.11 1.41
N GLU A 15 -3.19 -10.96 0.23
CA GLU A 15 -4.46 -10.23 0.10
C GLU A 15 -5.61 -11.00 0.77
N GLY A 16 -6.62 -10.28 1.26
CA GLY A 16 -7.90 -10.84 1.63
C GLY A 16 -7.82 -11.66 2.91
N TRP A 17 -8.35 -12.89 2.89
CA TRP A 17 -8.40 -13.77 4.06
C TRP A 17 -7.17 -14.67 4.08
N ALA A 18 -6.01 -14.03 4.18
CA ALA A 18 -4.71 -14.70 4.17
C ALA A 18 -4.60 -15.76 5.26
N ALA A 19 -3.86 -16.83 4.96
CA ALA A 19 -3.60 -17.89 5.93
C ALA A 19 -2.90 -17.33 7.18
N GLN A 20 -3.30 -17.80 8.36
CA GLN A 20 -2.66 -17.40 9.63
C GLN A 20 -1.15 -17.69 9.66
N ALA A 21 -0.72 -18.74 8.93
CA ALA A 21 0.67 -19.17 8.86
C ALA A 21 1.52 -18.41 7.81
N LEU A 22 0.95 -17.42 7.10
CA LEU A 22 1.64 -16.73 6.00
C LEU A 22 2.99 -16.14 6.42
N MET A 23 3.07 -15.50 7.59
CA MET A 23 4.32 -14.91 8.07
C MET A 23 5.37 -15.95 8.45
N ASP A 24 4.96 -17.12 8.93
CA ASP A 24 5.89 -18.23 9.17
C ASP A 24 6.42 -18.78 7.84
N TRP A 25 5.57 -18.90 6.82
CA TRP A 25 5.98 -19.32 5.49
C TRP A 25 6.94 -18.32 4.83
N ALA A 26 6.69 -17.02 5.01
CA ALA A 26 7.59 -15.96 4.57
C ALA A 26 8.97 -16.09 5.24
N ARG A 27 9.00 -16.16 6.58
CA ARG A 27 10.26 -16.34 7.34
C ARG A 27 11.03 -17.60 6.92
N ASP A 28 10.31 -18.69 6.64
CA ASP A 28 10.90 -19.97 6.27
C ASP A 28 11.20 -20.09 4.76
N GLY A 29 11.12 -19.00 3.99
CA GLY A 29 11.52 -18.93 2.58
C GLY A 29 10.55 -19.61 1.59
N ARG A 30 9.28 -19.75 1.95
CA ARG A 30 8.23 -20.32 1.09
C ARG A 30 7.39 -19.26 0.36
N VAL A 31 7.39 -18.03 0.88
CA VAL A 31 6.76 -16.86 0.27
C VAL A 31 7.79 -15.75 0.20
N ASP A 32 7.97 -15.19 -0.98
CA ASP A 32 9.01 -14.19 -1.27
C ASP A 32 8.52 -12.75 -1.08
N VAL A 33 7.21 -12.53 -1.23
CA VAL A 33 6.57 -11.20 -1.17
C VAL A 33 5.26 -11.29 -0.37
N VAL A 34 5.16 -10.50 0.69
CA VAL A 34 3.92 -10.38 1.48
C VAL A 34 3.07 -9.23 0.98
N GLN A 35 1.76 -9.48 0.83
CA GLN A 35 0.81 -8.56 0.18
C GLN A 35 -0.41 -8.19 1.05
N TYR A 36 -0.26 -8.07 2.37
CA TYR A 36 -1.35 -7.56 3.20
C TYR A 36 -1.88 -6.20 2.70
N ASP A 37 -3.19 -5.98 2.77
CA ASP A 37 -3.81 -4.77 2.22
C ASP A 37 -3.40 -3.50 2.99
N ILE A 38 -3.10 -2.41 2.26
CA ILE A 38 -2.60 -1.16 2.85
C ILE A 38 -3.55 -0.52 3.88
N PHE A 39 -4.86 -0.76 3.75
CA PHE A 39 -5.88 -0.18 4.63
C PHE A 39 -6.37 -1.15 5.70
N SER A 40 -6.73 -2.38 5.34
CA SER A 40 -7.29 -3.33 6.29
C SER A 40 -6.24 -3.91 7.23
N HIS A 41 -5.00 -4.14 6.75
CA HIS A 41 -3.86 -4.35 7.64
C HIS A 41 -3.44 -3.02 8.25
N GLY A 42 -3.41 -1.96 7.45
CA GLY A 42 -3.21 -0.59 7.92
C GLY A 42 -1.75 -0.16 7.96
N PHE A 43 -1.53 1.12 7.65
CA PHE A 43 -0.19 1.72 7.53
C PHE A 43 0.71 1.48 8.75
N SER A 44 0.21 1.72 9.96
CA SER A 44 0.99 1.54 11.19
C SER A 44 1.36 0.09 11.48
N ASN A 45 0.53 -0.87 11.07
CA ASN A 45 0.85 -2.29 11.20
C ASN A 45 1.90 -2.68 10.16
N TRP A 46 1.80 -2.14 8.95
CA TRP A 46 2.81 -2.29 7.90
C TRP A 46 4.21 -1.83 8.34
N LEU A 47 4.34 -0.78 9.16
CA LEU A 47 5.65 -0.40 9.72
C LEU A 47 6.28 -1.52 10.57
N ARG A 48 5.46 -2.24 11.36
CA ARG A 48 5.94 -3.36 12.20
C ARG A 48 6.17 -4.62 11.38
N THR A 49 5.22 -4.96 10.50
CA THR A 49 5.34 -6.12 9.60
C THR A 49 6.53 -5.96 8.68
N GLY A 50 6.67 -4.80 8.03
CA GLY A 50 7.76 -4.52 7.12
C GLY A 50 9.13 -4.57 7.79
N ALA A 51 9.26 -4.11 9.05
CA ALA A 51 10.50 -4.26 9.81
C ALA A 51 10.92 -5.73 10.01
N LEU A 52 9.96 -6.63 10.26
CA LEU A 52 10.21 -8.08 10.36
C LEU A 52 10.61 -8.67 9.01
N LEU A 53 9.88 -8.32 7.94
CA LEU A 53 10.20 -8.79 6.58
C LEU A 53 11.60 -8.34 6.14
N ASP A 54 11.95 -7.10 6.44
CA ASP A 54 13.27 -6.51 6.24
C ASP A 54 14.41 -7.25 6.98
N GLU A 55 14.13 -7.81 8.17
CA GLU A 55 15.06 -8.65 8.94
C GLU A 55 15.23 -10.03 8.29
N TRP A 56 14.16 -10.59 7.74
CA TRP A 56 14.15 -11.92 7.12
C TRP A 56 14.59 -11.90 5.65
N GLY A 57 14.77 -10.72 5.06
CA GLY A 57 15.06 -10.56 3.63
C GLY A 57 13.85 -10.86 2.73
N VAL A 58 12.64 -10.80 3.27
CA VAL A 58 11.38 -10.99 2.54
C VAL A 58 10.89 -9.62 2.04
N ARG A 59 10.27 -9.62 0.86
CA ARG A 59 9.77 -8.38 0.26
C ARG A 59 8.37 -8.01 0.75
N ALA A 60 8.07 -6.73 0.69
CA ALA A 60 6.74 -6.17 0.96
C ALA A 60 6.17 -5.53 -0.31
N ALA A 61 4.94 -5.89 -0.66
CA ALA A 61 4.17 -5.25 -1.73
C ALA A 61 2.71 -5.12 -1.28
N PRO A 62 2.37 -4.08 -0.49
CA PRO A 62 1.03 -3.90 0.07
C PRO A 62 -0.03 -3.94 -1.03
N HIS A 63 -1.02 -4.82 -0.87
CA HIS A 63 -2.17 -4.85 -1.77
C HIS A 63 -2.93 -3.53 -1.68
N HIS A 64 -3.36 -3.05 -2.84
CA HIS A 64 -4.27 -1.94 -2.98
C HIS A 64 -5.08 -2.06 -4.27
N TYR A 65 -6.36 -2.38 -4.12
CA TYR A 65 -7.33 -2.32 -5.22
C TYR A 65 -8.72 -1.90 -4.70
N GLY A 66 -9.45 -1.11 -5.49
CA GLY A 66 -10.82 -0.69 -5.17
C GLY A 66 -10.94 0.35 -4.03
N ARG A 67 -9.89 1.12 -3.77
CA ARG A 67 -9.88 2.29 -2.88
C ARG A 67 -9.16 3.45 -3.57
N HIS A 68 -9.39 4.67 -3.10
CA HIS A 68 -8.94 5.88 -3.81
C HIS A 68 -7.59 6.44 -3.33
N LEU A 69 -7.11 6.00 -2.16
CA LEU A 69 -5.96 6.63 -1.50
C LEU A 69 -4.71 5.76 -1.48
N GLY A 70 -4.79 4.47 -1.83
CA GLY A 70 -3.71 3.54 -1.52
C GLY A 70 -2.49 3.72 -2.41
N ASN A 71 -2.65 4.22 -3.63
CA ASN A 71 -1.54 4.63 -4.50
C ASN A 71 -0.57 5.57 -3.74
N TYR A 72 -1.13 6.57 -3.07
CA TYR A 72 -0.39 7.62 -2.36
C TYR A 72 0.14 7.12 -1.01
N VAL A 73 -0.70 6.40 -0.25
CA VAL A 73 -0.35 5.87 1.08
C VAL A 73 0.77 4.82 0.97
N SER A 74 0.67 3.90 0.01
CA SER A 74 1.71 2.89 -0.26
C SER A 74 3.01 3.52 -0.74
N GLY A 75 2.95 4.59 -1.55
CA GLY A 75 4.14 5.35 -1.94
C GLY A 75 4.92 5.88 -0.74
N HIS A 76 4.23 6.51 0.21
CA HIS A 76 4.87 6.98 1.45
C HIS A 76 5.42 5.82 2.31
N LEU A 77 4.71 4.69 2.37
CA LEU A 77 5.19 3.50 3.08
C LEU A 77 6.50 2.97 2.50
N ALA A 78 6.71 3.06 1.19
CA ALA A 78 7.95 2.64 0.52
C ALA A 78 9.21 3.30 1.10
N THR A 79 9.08 4.51 1.63
CA THR A 79 10.20 5.25 2.26
C THR A 79 10.64 4.65 3.60
N ALA A 80 9.80 3.83 4.23
CA ALA A 80 10.04 3.25 5.54
C ALA A 80 10.54 1.79 5.47
N LEU A 81 10.40 1.10 4.34
CA LEU A 81 10.67 -0.34 4.22
C LEU A 81 11.76 -0.58 3.18
N ARG A 82 12.86 -1.27 3.55
CA ARG A 82 13.97 -1.56 2.63
C ARG A 82 13.56 -2.55 1.54
N GLY A 83 12.73 -3.53 1.88
CA GLY A 83 12.22 -4.57 0.99
C GLY A 83 10.92 -4.20 0.26
N PHE A 84 10.53 -2.91 0.23
CA PHE A 84 9.36 -2.48 -0.55
C PHE A 84 9.58 -2.75 -2.05
N THR A 85 8.59 -3.34 -2.71
CA THR A 85 8.74 -3.74 -4.12
C THR A 85 8.01 -2.80 -5.07
N PHE A 86 6.69 -2.71 -4.97
CA PHE A 86 5.86 -1.93 -5.89
C PHE A 86 4.67 -1.30 -5.17
N VAL A 87 4.27 -0.14 -5.66
CA VAL A 87 2.92 0.39 -5.41
C VAL A 87 2.00 -0.28 -6.42
N GLU A 88 0.95 -0.94 -5.94
CA GLU A 88 -0.16 -1.36 -6.81
C GLU A 88 -0.96 -0.12 -7.20
N TRP A 89 -0.68 0.40 -8.40
CA TRP A 89 -1.24 1.66 -8.88
C TRP A 89 -2.48 1.40 -9.74
N ASP A 90 -3.65 1.73 -9.21
CA ASP A 90 -4.90 1.79 -9.96
C ASP A 90 -5.26 3.27 -10.20
N GLU A 91 -5.18 3.73 -11.45
CA GLU A 91 -5.39 5.14 -11.79
C GLU A 91 -6.88 5.50 -11.68
N ALA A 92 -7.19 6.38 -10.73
CA ALA A 92 -8.55 6.86 -10.50
C ALA A 92 -8.56 8.34 -10.13
N THR A 93 -9.56 9.06 -10.65
CA THR A 93 -9.86 10.43 -10.21
C THR A 93 -11.00 10.41 -9.21
N THR A 94 -10.81 11.09 -8.07
CA THR A 94 -11.81 11.21 -7.02
C THR A 94 -12.22 12.67 -6.85
N PRO A 95 -13.52 13.02 -6.93
CA PRO A 95 -13.97 14.37 -6.69
C PRO A 95 -13.48 14.93 -5.36
N GLY A 96 -12.93 16.14 -5.39
CA GLY A 96 -12.41 16.84 -4.22
C GLY A 96 -11.03 16.39 -3.74
N ILE A 97 -10.37 15.46 -4.43
CA ILE A 97 -8.97 15.07 -4.15
C ILE A 97 -8.11 15.51 -5.33
N ASP A 98 -7.27 16.53 -5.11
CA ASP A 98 -6.23 16.94 -6.06
C ASP A 98 -4.93 16.18 -5.74
N ALA A 99 -4.62 15.22 -6.62
CA ALA A 99 -3.41 14.39 -6.60
C ALA A 99 -2.39 14.79 -7.68
N SER A 100 -2.56 15.95 -8.34
CA SER A 100 -1.73 16.39 -9.48
C SER A 100 -0.25 16.55 -9.17
N ALA A 101 0.13 16.58 -7.89
CA ALA A 101 1.52 16.60 -7.46
C ALA A 101 2.22 15.23 -7.62
N TYR A 102 1.45 14.13 -7.71
CA TYR A 102 1.96 12.80 -8.03
C TYR A 102 2.07 12.61 -9.54
N ARG A 103 3.06 11.84 -9.97
CA ARG A 103 3.14 11.34 -11.35
C ARG A 103 3.78 9.96 -11.38
N VAL A 104 3.40 9.17 -12.38
CA VAL A 104 4.16 7.97 -12.77
C VAL A 104 5.10 8.36 -13.90
N ASP A 105 6.39 8.13 -13.70
CA ASP A 105 7.46 8.49 -14.64
C ASP A 105 8.42 7.30 -14.79
N ASN A 106 8.54 6.76 -16.01
CA ASN A 106 9.36 5.58 -16.31
C ASN A 106 9.15 4.41 -15.34
N GLY A 107 7.89 4.08 -15.05
CA GLY A 107 7.52 2.96 -14.15
C GLY A 107 7.74 3.23 -12.66
N HIS A 108 8.08 4.46 -12.27
CA HIS A 108 8.27 4.86 -10.88
C HIS A 108 7.24 5.91 -10.47
N VAL A 109 6.74 5.81 -9.23
CA VAL A 109 5.90 6.84 -8.63
C VAL A 109 6.80 7.95 -8.09
N VAL A 110 6.58 9.18 -8.53
CA VAL A 110 7.24 10.36 -7.96
C VAL A 110 6.37 10.89 -6.84
N ILE A 111 6.85 10.74 -5.61
CA ILE A 111 6.19 11.21 -4.39
C ILE A 111 6.49 12.70 -4.21
N PRO A 112 5.48 13.55 -3.98
CA PRO A 112 5.68 14.99 -3.79
C PRO A 112 6.29 15.31 -2.42
N ASP A 113 7.16 16.31 -2.38
CA ASP A 113 7.69 16.92 -1.16
C ASP A 113 6.72 17.99 -0.61
N ALA A 114 5.52 17.53 -0.25
CA ALA A 114 4.48 18.37 0.35
C ALA A 114 4.00 17.74 1.67
N PRO A 115 3.50 18.53 2.64
CA PRO A 115 3.07 18.01 3.94
C PRO A 115 2.02 16.89 3.85
N GLY A 116 2.07 15.97 4.81
CA GLY A 116 1.16 14.82 4.88
C GLY A 116 1.38 13.87 3.71
N PHE A 117 0.29 13.37 3.12
CA PHE A 117 0.34 12.54 1.91
C PHE A 117 0.41 13.38 0.61
N GLY A 118 0.69 14.68 0.68
CA GLY A 118 0.84 15.53 -0.50
C GLY A 118 -0.40 15.67 -1.39
N LEU A 119 -1.58 15.31 -0.86
CA LEU A 119 -2.89 15.48 -1.50
C LEU A 119 -3.50 16.80 -1.04
N LYS A 120 -4.14 17.51 -1.95
CA LYS A 120 -4.97 18.67 -1.61
C LYS A 120 -6.44 18.27 -1.61
N LEU A 121 -7.18 18.75 -0.62
CA LEU A 121 -8.59 18.46 -0.46
C LEU A 121 -9.42 19.71 -0.78
N GLU A 122 -10.49 19.54 -1.54
CA GLU A 122 -11.46 20.59 -1.80
C GLU A 122 -12.55 20.55 -0.73
N ASP A 123 -12.38 21.36 0.32
CA ASP A 123 -13.30 21.46 1.46
C ASP A 123 -14.78 21.50 1.10
N ALA A 124 -15.15 22.22 0.03
CA ALA A 124 -16.54 22.37 -0.39
C ALA A 124 -17.17 21.02 -0.78
N VAL A 125 -16.43 20.14 -1.45
CA VAL A 125 -16.90 18.81 -1.86
C VAL A 125 -17.16 17.94 -0.63
N PHE A 126 -16.23 17.94 0.33
CA PHE A 126 -16.38 17.14 1.54
C PHE A 126 -17.49 17.66 2.46
N ARG A 127 -17.64 18.99 2.60
CA ARG A 127 -18.77 19.59 3.34
C ARG A 127 -20.11 19.25 2.71
N GLN A 128 -20.20 19.25 1.38
CA GLN A 128 -21.41 18.83 0.68
C GLN A 128 -21.70 17.34 0.92
N ALA A 129 -20.67 16.47 0.85
CA ALA A 129 -20.84 15.04 1.16
C ALA A 129 -21.30 14.79 2.60
N VAL A 130 -20.83 15.60 3.57
CA VAL A 130 -21.34 15.58 4.95
C VAL A 130 -22.81 15.97 5.00
N ALA A 131 -23.21 17.04 4.30
CA ALA A 131 -24.61 17.46 4.24
C ALA A 131 -25.52 16.43 3.54
N ASP A 132 -25.01 15.71 2.55
CA ASP A 132 -25.74 14.73 1.74
C ASP A 132 -25.77 13.31 2.35
N GLY A 133 -25.80 13.22 3.69
CA GLY A 133 -25.95 11.96 4.42
C GLY A 133 -24.68 11.44 5.10
N GLY A 134 -23.61 12.23 5.14
CA GLY A 134 -22.50 12.00 6.06
C GLY A 134 -22.83 12.43 7.50
N PHE A 135 -21.80 12.57 8.33
CA PHE A 135 -21.95 13.01 9.72
C PHE A 135 -20.68 13.72 10.21
N GLU A 136 -20.85 14.55 11.23
CA GLU A 136 -19.76 15.10 12.03
C GLU A 136 -19.87 14.50 13.44
N LEU A 137 -18.74 14.07 13.99
CA LEU A 137 -18.68 13.72 15.42
C LEU A 137 -18.46 15.02 16.19
N LEU A 138 -19.48 15.46 16.92
CA LEU A 138 -19.36 16.59 17.83
C LEU A 138 -18.33 16.22 18.92
N SER A 139 -17.29 17.05 19.04
CA SER A 139 -16.26 16.93 20.08
C SER A 139 -16.79 17.24 21.48
#